data_AF-A0A966WG02-F1
#
_entry.id   AF-A0A966WG02-F1
#
_cell.length_a   1.000
_cell.length_b   1.000
_cell.length_c   1.000
_cell.angle_alpha   90.00
_cell.angle_beta   90.00
_cell.angle_gamma   90.00
#
_symmetry.space_group_name_H-M   'P 1'
#
loop_
_entity.id
_entity.type
_entity.pdbx_description
1 polymer ?
#
loop_
_entity_poly.entity_id
_entity_poly.type
_entity_poly.pdbx_seq_one_letter_code
_entity_poly.pdbx_strand_id
1 'polypeptide(L)'
;MRVVVAGLVVFILGLVDDIHEVSAPMKVTGVVVAAVALIWFGVTMIYFRAPFVDVFVLSSDWIPLFTVLWLLGMTQAINLIDGLDGLAAGIVAIASMAFFVYSRNLGVNG
;
A
#
# COMPACT_ATOMS: atom_id res chain seq x y z
N MET A 1 2.12 -8.76 15.02
CA MET A 1 1.72 -7.50 15.70
C MET A 1 2.12 -6.25 14.93
N ARG A 2 3.40 -6.08 14.53
CA ARG A 2 3.91 -4.86 13.86
C ARG A 2 3.14 -4.47 12.59
N VAL A 3 2.76 -5.45 11.76
CA VAL A 3 2.00 -5.23 10.52
C VAL A 3 0.58 -4.70 10.76
N VAL A 4 -0.09 -5.14 11.82
CA VAL A 4 -1.45 -4.68 12.16
C VAL A 4 -1.42 -3.21 12.59
N VAL A 5 -0.44 -2.84 13.40
CA VAL A 5 -0.23 -1.44 13.82
C VAL A 5 0.09 -0.55 12.62
N ALA A 6 1.01 -1.00 11.76
CA ALA A 6 1.34 -0.33 10.51
C ALA A 6 0.13 -0.14 9.59
N GLY A 7 -0.70 -1.17 9.41
CA GLY A 7 -1.94 -1.09 8.63
C GLY A 7 -2.96 -0.12 9.23
N LEU A 8 -3.13 -0.12 10.56
CA LEU A 8 -3.98 0.83 11.27
C LEU A 8 -3.52 2.28 11.09
N VAL A 9 -2.20 2.54 11.11
CA VAL A 9 -1.64 3.88 10.87
C VAL A 9 -2.00 4.36 9.46
N VAL A 10 -1.83 3.51 8.44
CA VAL A 10 -2.19 3.86 7.05
C VAL A 10 -3.70 4.08 6.92
N PHE A 11 -4.51 3.24 7.57
CA PHE A 11 -5.96 3.39 7.56
C PHE A 11 -6.41 4.72 8.19
N ILE A 12 -5.88 5.07 9.36
CA ILE A 12 -6.23 6.33 10.05
C ILE A 12 -5.79 7.52 9.20
N LEU A 13 -4.58 7.49 8.62
CA LEU A 13 -4.11 8.57 7.75
C LEU A 13 -4.97 8.71 6.49
N GLY A 14 -5.35 7.60 5.86
CA GLY A 14 -6.28 7.60 4.73
C GLY A 14 -7.67 8.12 5.10
N LEU A 15 -8.19 7.74 6.27
CA LEU A 15 -9.48 8.20 6.77
C LEU A 15 -9.48 9.70 7.09
N VAL A 16 -8.39 10.23 7.63
CA VAL A 16 -8.23 11.68 7.86
C VAL A 16 -8.21 12.44 6.53
N ASP A 17 -7.53 11.91 5.52
CA ASP A 17 -7.46 12.48 4.16
C ASP A 17 -8.82 12.46 3.44
N ASP A 18 -9.67 11.48 3.72
CA ASP A 18 -10.99 11.33 3.09
C ASP A 18 -12.03 12.28 3.70
N ILE A 19 -11.89 12.61 4.98
CA ILE A 19 -12.79 13.52 5.70
C ILE A 19 -12.50 14.99 5.39
N HIS A 20 -11.26 15.32 5.03
CA HIS A 20 -10.85 16.71 4.72
C HIS A 20 -10.77 16.93 3.22
N GLU A 21 -11.31 18.05 2.72
CA GLU A 21 -11.00 18.52 1.36
C GLU A 21 -9.56 19.05 1.30
N VAL A 22 -8.59 18.13 1.25
CA VAL A 22 -7.17 18.43 1.20
C VAL A 22 -6.68 18.62 -0.24
N SER A 23 -5.84 19.63 -0.44
CA SER A 23 -5.21 19.92 -1.72
C SER A 23 -4.31 18.76 -2.18
N ALA A 24 -4.17 18.57 -3.49
CA ALA A 24 -3.38 17.47 -4.06
C ALA A 24 -1.94 17.35 -3.48
N PRO A 25 -1.20 18.44 -3.22
CA PRO A 25 0.13 18.35 -2.58
C PRO A 25 0.06 17.84 -1.12
N MET A 26 -1.02 18.15 -0.41
CA MET A 26 -1.20 17.72 0.98
C MET A 26 -1.47 16.22 1.07
N LYS A 27 -2.29 15.67 0.16
CA LYS A 27 -2.54 14.21 0.06
C LYS A 27 -1.25 13.43 -0.16
N VAL A 28 -0.42 13.88 -1.13
CA VAL A 28 0.88 13.27 -1.40
C VAL A 28 1.77 13.30 -0.14
N THR A 29 1.79 14.42 0.58
CA THR A 29 2.57 14.56 1.81
C THR A 29 2.09 13.60 2.89
N GLY A 30 0.77 13.45 3.08
CA GLY A 30 0.18 12.51 4.03
C GLY A 30 0.58 11.06 3.75
N VAL A 31 0.53 10.65 2.49
CA VAL A 31 0.94 9.30 2.06
C VAL A 31 2.44 9.07 2.25
N VAL A 32 3.28 10.08 1.97
CA VAL A 32 4.73 9.99 2.23
C VAL A 32 5.01 9.84 3.73
N VAL A 33 4.32 10.59 4.59
CA VAL A 33 4.44 10.44 6.05
C VAL A 33 4.01 9.04 6.50
N ALA A 34 2.91 8.51 5.94
CA ALA A 34 2.46 7.14 6.19
C ALA A 34 3.53 6.12 5.82
N ALA A 35 4.13 6.25 4.62
CA ALA A 35 5.18 5.36 4.15
C ALA A 35 6.42 5.39 5.04
N VAL A 36 6.84 6.58 5.50
CA VAL A 36 7.96 6.73 6.44
C VAL A 36 7.65 6.00 7.75
N ALA A 37 6.43 6.13 8.28
CA ALA A 37 6.02 5.41 9.49
C ALA A 37 6.08 3.87 9.28
N LEU A 38 5.62 3.37 8.14
CA LEU A 38 5.72 1.93 7.80
C LEU A 38 7.16 1.44 7.83
N ILE A 39 8.08 2.20 7.22
CA ILE A 39 9.51 1.87 7.18
C ILE A 39 10.07 1.77 8.61
N TRP A 40 9.69 2.70 9.50
CA TRP A 40 10.08 2.66 10.91
C TRP A 40 9.55 1.42 11.65
N PHE A 41 8.35 0.97 11.32
CA PHE A 41 7.79 -0.27 11.88
C PHE A 41 8.39 -1.55 11.26
N GLY A 42 9.27 -1.42 10.26
CA GLY A 42 9.89 -2.53 9.54
C GLY A 42 8.97 -3.15 8.49
N VAL A 43 7.90 -2.46 8.10
CA VAL A 43 7.01 -2.88 7.01
C VAL A 43 7.53 -2.24 5.73
N THR A 44 8.44 -2.93 5.07
CA THR A 44 9.18 -2.42 3.91
C THR A 44 9.13 -3.38 2.74
N MET A 45 9.24 -2.85 1.53
CA MET A 45 9.34 -3.65 0.31
C MET A 45 10.79 -4.14 0.15
N ILE A 46 11.05 -5.41 0.48
CA ILE A 46 12.37 -6.05 0.33
C ILE A 46 12.50 -6.70 -1.06
N TYR A 47 11.38 -7.21 -1.58
CA TYR A 47 11.30 -7.86 -2.88
C TYR A 47 10.35 -7.06 -3.77
N PHE A 48 10.83 -6.67 -4.95
CA PHE A 48 10.01 -6.06 -5.98
C PHE A 48 9.77 -7.07 -7.10
N ARG A 49 8.52 -7.48 -7.28
CA ARG A 49 8.15 -8.42 -8.35
C ARG A 49 7.64 -7.66 -9.55
N ALA A 50 8.39 -7.67 -10.65
CA ALA A 50 7.91 -7.17 -11.93
C ALA A 50 7.02 -8.25 -12.58
N PRO A 51 5.79 -7.92 -12.99
CA PRO A 51 4.95 -8.85 -13.73
C PRO A 51 5.69 -9.36 -14.98
N PHE A 52 5.65 -10.67 -15.20
CA PHE A 52 6.21 -11.34 -16.40
C PHE A 52 7.73 -11.29 -16.59
N VAL A 53 8.49 -10.66 -15.68
CA VAL A 53 9.95 -10.56 -15.77
C VAL A 53 10.61 -11.43 -14.69
N ASP A 54 10.85 -10.87 -13.50
CA ASP A 54 11.46 -11.57 -12.37
C ASP A 54 11.21 -10.84 -11.04
N VAL A 55 11.67 -11.43 -9.94
CA VAL A 55 11.71 -10.83 -8.61
C VAL A 55 13.08 -10.17 -8.37
N PHE A 56 13.07 -8.88 -8.14
CA PHE A 56 14.24 -8.10 -7.79
C PHE A 56 14.38 -8.00 -6.27
N VAL A 57 15.58 -8.32 -5.76
CA VAL A 57 15.94 -8.07 -4.36
C VAL A 57 16.44 -6.63 -4.25
N LEU A 58 15.76 -5.82 -3.44
CA LEU A 58 16.10 -4.42 -3.25
C LEU A 58 17.29 -4.30 -2.28
N SER A 59 18.29 -3.49 -2.64
CA SER A 59 19.35 -3.12 -1.70
C SER A 59 18.82 -2.15 -0.65
N SER A 60 19.51 -2.02 0.49
CA SER A 60 19.06 -1.17 1.61
C SER A 60 18.79 0.29 1.21
N ASP A 61 19.50 0.82 0.22
CA ASP A 61 19.32 2.19 -0.27
C ASP A 61 18.02 2.35 -1.08
N TRP A 62 17.58 1.29 -1.78
CA TRP A 62 16.39 1.31 -2.62
C TRP A 62 15.11 0.96 -1.86
N ILE A 63 15.19 0.21 -0.76
CA ILE A 63 14.03 -0.23 0.03
C ILE A 63 13.11 0.95 0.43
N PRO A 64 13.61 2.06 1.02
CA PRO A 64 12.76 3.17 1.41
C PRO A 64 12.06 3.81 0.21
N LEU A 65 12.82 4.05 -0.87
CA LEU A 65 12.30 4.72 -2.06
C LEU A 65 11.19 3.88 -2.71
N PHE A 66 11.43 2.60 -2.92
CA PHE A 66 10.43 1.70 -3.51
C PHE A 66 9.20 1.53 -2.60
N THR A 67 9.38 1.48 -1.28
CA THR A 67 8.26 1.40 -0.34
C THR A 67 7.36 2.64 -0.43
N VAL A 68 7.95 3.84 -0.47
CA VAL A 68 7.22 5.10 -0.58
C VAL A 68 6.52 5.22 -1.94
N LEU A 69 7.25 4.97 -3.04
CA LEU A 69 6.70 5.05 -4.39
C LEU A 69 5.57 4.05 -4.61
N TRP A 70 5.71 2.84 -4.07
CA TRP A 70 4.67 1.82 -4.16
C TRP A 70 3.40 2.24 -3.40
N LEU A 71 3.55 2.72 -2.15
CA LEU A 71 2.40 3.18 -1.37
C LEU A 71 1.71 4.36 -2.06
N LEU A 72 2.48 5.36 -2.50
CA LEU A 72 1.97 6.52 -3.20
C LEU A 72 1.25 6.13 -4.50
N GLY A 73 1.88 5.29 -5.33
CA GLY A 73 1.31 4.84 -6.59
C GLY A 73 -0.01 4.09 -6.40
N MET A 74 -0.06 3.16 -5.44
CA MET A 74 -1.26 2.39 -5.15
C MET A 74 -2.40 3.26 -4.61
N THR A 75 -2.12 4.15 -3.65
CA THR A 75 -3.13 5.05 -3.08
C THR A 75 -3.69 6.00 -4.14
N GLN A 76 -2.83 6.60 -4.98
CA GLN A 76 -3.28 7.48 -6.05
C GLN A 76 -4.05 6.73 -7.15
N ALA A 77 -3.65 5.50 -7.49
CA ALA A 77 -4.34 4.68 -8.47
C ALA A 77 -5.77 4.32 -8.01
N ILE A 78 -5.92 3.94 -6.74
CA ILE A 78 -7.25 3.64 -6.16
C ILE A 78 -8.11 4.90 -6.15
N ASN A 79 -7.58 6.04 -5.69
CA ASN A 79 -8.31 7.30 -5.65
C ASN A 79 -8.79 7.74 -7.06
N LEU A 80 -7.98 7.51 -8.10
CA LEU A 80 -8.35 7.81 -9.49
C LEU A 80 -9.50 6.92 -10.01
N ILE A 81 -9.57 5.67 -9.54
CA ILE A 81 -10.62 4.71 -9.91
C ILE A 81 -11.91 4.98 -9.13
N ASP A 82 -11.81 5.57 -7.94
CA ASP A 82 -12.93 5.85 -7.01
C ASP A 82 -13.82 7.05 -7.40
N GLY A 83 -13.68 7.56 -8.62
CA GLY A 83 -14.57 8.62 -9.16
C GLY A 83 -15.97 8.13 -9.59
N LEU A 84 -16.29 6.85 -9.40
CA LEU A 84 -17.55 6.20 -9.77
C LEU A 84 -18.04 5.37 -8.57
N ASP A 85 -19.10 5.84 -7.90
CA ASP A 85 -19.64 5.28 -6.67
C ASP A 85 -19.79 3.74 -6.71
N GLY A 86 -19.05 3.06 -5.83
CA GLY A 86 -19.15 1.60 -5.61
C GLY A 86 -18.20 0.73 -6.45
N LEU A 87 -17.53 1.27 -7.47
CA LEU A 87 -16.59 0.51 -8.30
C LEU A 87 -15.30 0.18 -7.54
N ALA A 88 -14.70 1.16 -6.86
CA ALA A 88 -13.45 0.94 -6.13
C ALA A 88 -13.62 -0.06 -4.99
N ALA A 89 -14.72 0.03 -4.24
CA ALA A 89 -15.04 -0.91 -3.17
C ALA A 89 -15.12 -2.37 -3.68
N GLY A 90 -15.78 -2.59 -4.83
CA GLY A 90 -15.86 -3.91 -5.46
C GLY A 90 -14.49 -4.44 -5.90
N ILE A 91 -13.68 -3.61 -6.55
CA ILE A 91 -12.32 -3.98 -7.00
C ILE A 91 -11.42 -4.33 -5.81
N VAL A 92 -11.43 -3.50 -4.77
CA VAL A 92 -10.64 -3.73 -3.54
C VAL A 92 -11.10 -5.01 -2.84
N ALA A 93 -12.41 -5.28 -2.77
CA ALA A 93 -12.93 -6.52 -2.20
C ALA A 93 -12.41 -7.76 -2.97
N ILE A 94 -12.50 -7.76 -4.30
CA ILE A 94 -11.99 -8.86 -5.13
C ILE A 94 -10.47 -9.03 -4.96
N ALA A 95 -9.72 -7.93 -4.98
CA ALA A 95 -8.26 -7.95 -4.80
C ALA A 95 -7.86 -8.51 -3.43
N SER A 96 -8.52 -8.08 -2.35
CA SER A 96 -8.25 -8.55 -0.99
C SER A 96 -8.52 -10.05 -0.83
N MET A 97 -9.60 -10.56 -1.44
CA MET A 97 -9.93 -11.98 -1.45
C MET A 97 -8.86 -12.80 -2.19
N ALA A 98 -8.40 -12.31 -3.35
CA ALA A 98 -7.33 -12.96 -4.11
C ALA A 98 -6.02 -13.00 -3.31
N PHE A 99 -5.63 -11.90 -2.66
CA PHE A 99 -4.45 -11.85 -1.80
C PHE A 99 -4.57 -12.77 -0.59
N PHE A 100 -5.75 -12.87 0.02
CA PHE A 100 -6.00 -13.79 1.13
C PHE A 100 -5.78 -15.25 0.70
N VAL A 101 -6.36 -15.66 -0.43
CA VAL A 101 -6.18 -17.01 -0.97
C VAL A 101 -4.71 -17.26 -1.31
N TYR A 102 -4.03 -16.30 -1.96
CA TYR A 102 -2.61 -16.40 -2.28
C TYR A 102 -1.74 -16.57 -1.03
N SER A 103 -1.96 -15.73 -0.01
CA SER A 103 -1.26 -15.80 1.27
C SER A 103 -1.51 -17.13 1.98
N ARG A 104 -2.73 -17.66 1.94
CA ARG A 104 -3.09 -18.95 2.53
C ARG A 104 -2.37 -20.10 1.83
N ASN A 105 -2.23 -20.05 0.51
CA ASN A 105 -1.48 -21.05 -0.26
C ASN A 105 0.03 -20.99 0.03
N LEU A 106 0.61 -19.80 0.22
CA LEU A 106 2.00 -19.65 0.62
C LEU A 106 2.27 -20.21 2.02
N GLY A 107 1.35 -19.99 2.97
CA GLY A 107 1.50 -20.50 4.33
C GLY A 107 1.23 -22.00 4.51
N VAL A 108 0.57 -22.66 3.54
CA VAL A 108 0.32 -24.11 3.56
C VAL A 108 1.40 -24.90 2.80
N ASN A 109 2.05 -24.29 1.80
CA ASN A 109 3.04 -24.94 0.95
C ASN A 109 4.50 -24.49 1.19
N GLY A 110 4.74 -23.59 2.15
CA GLY A 110 6.07 -23.13 2.56
C GLY A 110 6.46 -23.73 3.91
#